data_AF-A0A832GMK6-F1
#
_entry.id   AF-A0A832GMK6-F1
#
_cell.length_a   1.000
_cell.length_b   1.000
_cell.length_c   1.000
_cell.angle_alpha   90.00
_cell.angle_beta   90.00
_cell.angle_gamma   90.00
#
_symmetry.space_group_name_H-M   'P 1'
#
loop_
_entity.id
_entity.type
_entity.pdbx_description
1 polymer ?
#
loop_
_entity_poly.entity_id
_entity_poly.type
_entity_poly.pdbx_seq_one_letter_code
_entity_poly.pdbx_strand_id
1 'polypeptide(L)'
;MGLKSSFAKGSKGYSLVEILMVITLISILSIGILGVLQNFYKEEKGRRTFLKNEMEVQMLLSTLKKLFSGIGFGAPLREGDTTSAICTNLPLLGYDKENQVFCYLSTAVRQERYSGCWWICGKDGTWKTRATNNFGVLCPDINTLTSNSRHNWFLYLYNDKSEYTQVSNPQCKNQADLVYYLGRDRYYNPYFFPDDFSVKLLSANNTITGCAIGTFQINLQIGRDVPQPLINCVADFRVRLVYKGMDTSALFRGGVPIKELSGMRFCMIVQVGTRRSSEEPLPNYTDCGDFTPPNPSLEEEWKHFRWRVIEFNVPLYNLML
;
A
#
# COMPACT_ATOMS: atom_id res chain seq x y z
N MET A 1 50.74 36.99 -56.27
CA MET A 1 51.60 36.40 -55.21
C MET A 1 51.06 35.01 -54.92
N GLY A 2 51.91 34.00 -55.09
CA GLY A 2 51.48 32.63 -55.35
C GLY A 2 50.92 31.87 -54.15
N LEU A 3 50.11 30.86 -54.47
CA LEU A 3 50.24 29.53 -53.87
C LEU A 3 49.87 28.50 -54.95
N LYS A 4 50.82 27.57 -55.12
CA LYS A 4 50.93 26.56 -56.16
C LYS A 4 49.75 25.58 -56.15
N SER A 5 49.39 25.15 -57.35
CA SER A 5 48.71 23.88 -57.61
C SER A 5 49.48 22.71 -56.99
N SER A 6 48.79 21.83 -56.26
CA SER A 6 49.18 20.42 -56.15
C SER A 6 48.02 19.60 -55.60
N PHE A 7 47.15 19.13 -56.49
CA PHE A 7 46.38 17.90 -56.27
C PHE A 7 46.45 17.07 -57.55
N ALA A 8 47.64 16.52 -57.80
CA ALA A 8 47.76 15.25 -58.49
C ALA A 8 48.05 14.20 -57.42
N LYS A 9 47.04 13.42 -57.04
CA LYS A 9 47.25 12.13 -56.36
C LYS A 9 46.37 11.12 -57.07
N GLY A 10 47.02 10.26 -57.85
CA GLY A 10 46.37 9.32 -58.75
C GLY A 10 45.35 8.45 -58.04
N SER A 11 44.24 8.19 -58.72
CA SER A 11 43.27 7.16 -58.37
C SER A 11 43.97 5.79 -58.50
N LYS A 12 44.66 5.38 -57.44
CA LYS A 12 44.99 3.97 -57.25
C LYS A 12 43.66 3.27 -56.98
N GLY A 13 43.16 2.53 -57.97
CA GLY A 13 42.03 1.64 -57.76
C GLY A 13 42.34 0.74 -56.57
N TYR A 14 41.44 0.72 -55.58
CA TYR A 14 41.57 -0.16 -54.43
C TYR A 14 41.66 -1.60 -54.94
N SER A 15 42.69 -2.33 -54.50
CA SER A 15 42.79 -3.75 -54.79
C SER A 15 41.62 -4.47 -54.13
N LEU A 16 41.06 -5.49 -54.80
CA LEU A 16 39.98 -6.33 -54.25
C LEU A 16 40.35 -6.85 -52.83
N VAL A 17 41.62 -7.14 -52.61
CA VAL A 17 42.17 -7.59 -51.32
C VAL A 17 42.08 -6.51 -50.24
N GLU A 18 42.31 -5.25 -50.61
CA GLU A 18 42.26 -4.10 -49.71
C GLU A 18 40.82 -3.85 -49.24
N ILE A 19 39.85 -3.96 -50.14
CA ILE A 19 38.42 -3.87 -49.82
C ILE A 19 38.00 -5.03 -48.90
N LEU A 20 38.49 -6.25 -49.17
CA LEU A 20 38.17 -7.42 -48.35
C LEU A 20 38.71 -7.30 -46.92
N MET A 21 39.92 -6.75 -46.75
CA MET A 21 40.51 -6.46 -45.44
C MET A 21 39.67 -5.45 -44.64
N VAL A 22 39.19 -4.39 -45.30
CA VAL A 22 38.36 -3.38 -44.64
C VAL A 22 37.01 -3.97 -44.21
N ILE A 23 36.37 -4.78 -45.05
CA ILE A 23 35.09 -5.43 -44.70
C ILE A 23 35.27 -6.42 -43.53
N THR A 24 36.36 -7.19 -43.51
CA THR A 24 36.64 -8.10 -42.38
C THR A 24 36.91 -7.33 -41.09
N LEU A 25 37.70 -6.26 -41.13
CA LEU A 25 37.95 -5.40 -39.97
C LEU A 25 36.66 -4.75 -39.44
N ILE A 26 35.83 -4.21 -40.32
CA ILE A 26 34.52 -3.63 -39.94
C ILE A 26 33.63 -4.71 -39.33
N SER A 27 33.60 -5.92 -39.90
CA SER A 27 32.74 -7.01 -39.38
C SER A 27 33.13 -7.44 -37.97
N ILE A 28 34.44 -7.59 -37.70
CA ILE A 28 34.95 -7.94 -36.37
C ILE A 28 34.63 -6.82 -35.36
N LEU A 29 34.83 -5.56 -35.75
CA LEU A 29 34.50 -4.41 -34.92
C LEU A 29 32.98 -4.31 -34.65
N SER A 30 32.14 -4.53 -35.65
CA SER A 30 30.68 -4.52 -35.49
C SER A 30 30.20 -5.58 -34.52
N ILE A 31 30.76 -6.80 -34.56
CA ILE A 31 30.41 -7.87 -33.61
C ILE A 31 30.77 -7.48 -32.17
N GLY A 32 31.97 -6.91 -31.96
CA GLY A 32 32.40 -6.44 -30.64
C GLY A 32 31.51 -5.32 -30.09
N ILE A 33 31.21 -4.31 -30.92
CA ILE A 33 30.37 -3.17 -30.53
C ILE A 33 28.93 -3.62 -30.25
N LEU A 34 28.36 -4.51 -31.07
CA LEU A 34 27.01 -5.03 -30.85
C LEU A 34 26.91 -5.85 -29.55
N GLY A 35 27.93 -6.64 -29.22
CA GLY A 35 27.98 -7.38 -27.95
C GLY A 35 27.99 -6.45 -26.73
N VAL A 36 28.81 -5.40 -26.78
CA VAL A 36 28.86 -4.38 -25.72
C VAL A 36 27.54 -3.63 -25.61
N LEU A 37 26.94 -3.21 -26.75
CA LEU A 37 25.65 -2.52 -26.76
C LEU A 37 24.52 -3.38 -26.22
N GLN A 38 24.48 -4.68 -26.55
CA GLN A 38 23.46 -5.59 -26.01
C GLN A 38 23.57 -5.76 -24.50
N ASN A 39 24.79 -5.84 -23.96
CA ASN A 39 25.02 -5.90 -22.52
C ASN A 39 24.63 -4.58 -21.85
N PHE A 40 25.04 -3.44 -22.41
CA PHE A 40 24.68 -2.12 -21.91
C PHE A 40 23.16 -1.91 -21.90
N TYR A 41 22.46 -2.37 -22.94
CA TYR A 41 21.00 -2.25 -23.04
C TYR A 41 20.27 -3.13 -22.01
N LYS A 42 20.77 -4.35 -21.75
CA LYS A 42 20.24 -5.23 -20.70
C LYS A 42 20.43 -4.63 -19.31
N GLU A 43 21.60 -4.07 -19.03
CA GLU A 43 21.92 -3.42 -17.75
C GLU A 43 21.11 -2.13 -17.53
N GLU A 44 20.97 -1.27 -18.55
CA GLU A 44 20.13 -0.07 -18.50
C GLU A 44 18.66 -0.40 -18.22
N LYS A 45 18.11 -1.42 -18.91
CA LYS A 45 16.73 -1.87 -18.69
C LYS A 45 16.54 -2.41 -17.27
N GLY A 46 17.52 -3.16 -16.75
CA GLY A 46 17.52 -3.62 -15.36
C GLY A 46 17.55 -2.46 -14.35
N ARG A 47 18.41 -1.45 -14.59
CA ARG A 47 18.54 -0.28 -13.71
C ARG A 47 17.30 0.61 -13.71
N ARG A 48 16.70 0.86 -14.88
CA ARG A 48 15.44 1.62 -15.00
C ARG A 48 14.27 0.90 -14.33
N THR A 49 14.16 -0.41 -14.53
CA THR A 49 13.12 -1.23 -13.89
C THR A 49 13.30 -1.22 -12.36
N PHE A 50 14.54 -1.31 -11.88
CA PHE A 50 14.84 -1.19 -10.46
C PHE A 50 14.41 0.16 -9.88
N LEU A 51 14.81 1.28 -10.50
CA LEU A 51 14.46 2.62 -10.03
C LEU A 51 12.94 2.84 -10.02
N LYS A 52 12.24 2.33 -11.04
CA LYS A 52 10.78 2.34 -11.10
C LYS A 52 10.17 1.57 -9.93
N ASN A 53 10.62 0.34 -9.69
CA ASN A 53 10.11 -0.51 -8.61
C ASN A 53 10.37 0.12 -7.23
N GLU A 54 11.52 0.75 -7.01
CA GLU A 54 11.80 1.48 -5.76
C GLU A 54 10.84 2.67 -5.57
N MET A 55 10.57 3.46 -6.62
CA MET A 55 9.58 4.55 -6.54
C MET A 55 8.17 4.02 -6.24
N GLU A 56 7.76 2.92 -6.88
CA GLU A 56 6.48 2.26 -6.61
C GLU A 56 6.37 1.79 -5.16
N VAL A 57 7.44 1.22 -4.60
CA VAL A 57 7.50 0.83 -3.18
C VAL A 57 7.33 2.03 -2.24
N GLN A 58 7.95 3.17 -2.55
CA GLN A 58 7.79 4.39 -1.74
C GLN A 58 6.36 4.94 -1.80
N MET A 59 5.75 4.97 -2.99
CA MET A 59 4.34 5.38 -3.13
C MET A 59 3.39 4.43 -2.40
N LEU A 60 3.65 3.12 -2.47
CA LEU A 60 2.92 2.12 -1.70
C LEU A 60 3.06 2.37 -0.20
N LEU A 61 4.27 2.60 0.31
CA LEU A 61 4.50 2.86 1.72
C LEU A 61 3.71 4.08 2.20
N SER A 62 3.69 5.16 1.42
CA SER A 62 2.88 6.35 1.72
C SER A 62 1.38 6.02 1.74
N THR A 63 0.92 5.26 0.76
CA THR A 63 -0.48 4.82 0.65
C THR A 63 -0.90 3.93 1.82
N LEU A 64 -0.08 2.94 2.19
CA LEU A 64 -0.31 2.05 3.33
C LEU A 64 -0.32 2.82 4.65
N LYS A 65 0.62 3.74 4.86
CA LYS A 65 0.64 4.60 6.06
C LYS A 65 -0.64 5.42 6.17
N LYS A 66 -1.08 6.04 5.07
CA LYS A 66 -2.35 6.80 5.04
C LYS A 66 -3.54 5.89 5.35
N LEU A 67 -3.62 4.74 4.67
CA LEU A 67 -4.69 3.75 4.86
C LEU A 67 -4.76 3.28 6.32
N PHE A 68 -3.63 2.87 6.90
CA PHE A 68 -3.56 2.36 8.26
C PHE A 68 -3.71 3.43 9.34
N SER A 69 -3.36 4.70 9.06
CA SER A 69 -3.66 5.80 9.99
C SER A 69 -5.17 5.98 10.24
N GLY A 70 -6.00 5.49 9.32
CA GLY A 70 -7.46 5.48 9.44
C GLY A 70 -8.03 4.31 10.24
N ILE A 71 -7.21 3.36 10.72
CA ILE A 71 -7.70 2.22 11.51
C ILE A 71 -8.51 2.72 12.70
N GLY A 72 -9.74 2.20 12.85
CA GLY A 72 -10.65 2.54 13.95
C GLY A 72 -11.39 3.86 13.77
N PHE A 73 -11.16 4.60 12.69
CA PHE A 73 -11.80 5.91 12.50
C PHE A 73 -13.33 5.76 12.33
N GLY A 74 -14.09 6.30 13.28
CA GLY A 74 -15.55 6.20 13.31
C GLY A 74 -16.06 4.77 13.53
N ALA A 75 -15.25 3.89 14.12
CA ALA A 75 -15.72 2.59 14.54
C ALA A 75 -16.20 2.64 16.00
N PRO A 76 -17.32 1.98 16.35
CA PRO A 76 -17.77 1.89 17.73
C PRO A 76 -16.76 1.08 18.56
N LEU A 77 -16.54 1.50 19.80
CA LEU A 77 -15.66 0.86 20.76
C LEU A 77 -16.50 0.40 21.96
N ARG A 78 -16.70 -0.89 22.09
CA ARG A 78 -17.39 -1.48 23.25
C ARG A 78 -16.40 -1.94 24.30
N GLU A 79 -16.86 -1.93 25.54
CA GLU A 79 -16.10 -2.55 26.61
C GLU A 79 -15.97 -4.06 26.34
N GLY A 80 -14.74 -4.58 26.41
CA GLY A 80 -14.44 -5.97 26.07
C GLY A 80 -14.12 -6.22 24.60
N ASP A 81 -14.12 -5.19 23.73
CA ASP A 81 -13.65 -5.36 22.35
C ASP A 81 -12.19 -5.80 22.32
N THR A 82 -11.94 -6.90 21.60
CA THR A 82 -10.62 -7.49 21.44
C THR A 82 -10.23 -7.62 19.97
N THR A 83 -8.93 -7.76 19.72
CA THR A 83 -8.43 -8.15 18.41
C THR A 83 -8.97 -9.51 18.00
N SER A 84 -9.23 -9.71 16.71
CA SER A 84 -9.67 -11.00 16.20
C SER A 84 -8.56 -11.74 15.47
N ALA A 85 -8.44 -13.04 15.68
CA ALA A 85 -7.59 -13.90 14.87
C ALA A 85 -8.22 -14.26 13.51
N ILE A 86 -9.46 -13.84 13.24
CA ILE A 86 -10.22 -14.20 12.04
C ILE A 86 -10.95 -12.96 11.48
N CYS A 87 -10.96 -12.80 10.16
CA CYS A 87 -11.53 -11.64 9.46
C CYS A 87 -12.98 -11.83 8.94
N THR A 88 -13.74 -12.78 9.50
CA THR A 88 -15.09 -13.15 9.03
C THR A 88 -16.23 -12.40 9.73
N ASN A 89 -16.07 -12.05 11.01
CA ASN A 89 -17.14 -11.45 11.84
C ASN A 89 -17.06 -9.92 11.95
N LEU A 90 -16.55 -9.25 10.92
CA LEU A 90 -16.35 -7.78 10.91
C LEU A 90 -15.61 -7.25 12.15
N PRO A 91 -14.45 -7.83 12.50
CA PRO A 91 -13.73 -7.38 13.68
C PRO A 91 -13.30 -5.92 13.48
N LEU A 92 -13.30 -5.16 14.57
CA LEU A 92 -12.72 -3.81 14.57
C LEU A 92 -11.29 -3.82 14.04
N LEU A 93 -10.52 -4.83 14.46
CA LEU A 93 -9.15 -5.08 14.07
C LEU A 93 -8.87 -6.59 14.14
N GLY A 94 -8.33 -7.16 13.06
CA GLY A 94 -8.04 -8.58 12.98
C GLY A 94 -6.86 -8.92 12.08
N TYR A 95 -6.21 -10.03 12.37
CA TYR A 95 -5.19 -10.62 11.51
C TYR A 95 -5.31 -12.14 11.55
N ASP A 96 -5.71 -12.70 10.43
CA ASP A 96 -5.72 -14.13 10.16
C ASP A 96 -4.35 -14.53 9.60
N LYS A 97 -3.54 -15.14 10.46
CA LYS A 97 -2.18 -15.56 10.10
C LYS A 97 -2.18 -16.68 9.07
N GLU A 98 -3.16 -17.59 9.12
CA GLU A 98 -3.20 -18.76 8.24
C GLU A 98 -3.50 -18.35 6.80
N ASN A 99 -4.45 -17.42 6.63
CA ASN A 99 -4.83 -16.89 5.32
C ASN A 99 -4.08 -15.60 4.95
N GLN A 100 -3.18 -15.13 5.82
CA GLN A 100 -2.46 -13.85 5.69
C GLN A 100 -3.40 -12.66 5.40
N VAL A 101 -4.55 -12.65 6.07
CA VAL A 101 -5.56 -11.58 5.90
C VAL A 101 -5.47 -10.60 7.05
N PHE A 102 -5.20 -9.34 6.75
CA PHE A 102 -5.34 -8.25 7.71
C PHE A 102 -6.66 -7.52 7.48
N CYS A 103 -7.42 -7.24 8.53
CA CYS A 103 -8.69 -6.53 8.42
C CYS A 103 -8.92 -5.54 9.55
N TYR A 104 -9.66 -4.48 9.26
CA TYR A 104 -10.07 -3.49 10.25
C TYR A 104 -11.27 -2.67 9.78
N LEU A 105 -11.89 -1.91 10.68
CA LEU A 105 -12.98 -0.98 10.34
C LEU A 105 -12.49 0.47 10.26
N SER A 106 -13.02 1.21 9.28
CA SER A 106 -12.82 2.66 9.19
C SER A 106 -13.85 3.31 8.29
N THR A 107 -14.55 4.33 8.78
CA THR A 107 -15.52 5.11 7.98
C THR A 107 -14.84 6.01 6.94
N ALA A 108 -13.52 6.21 7.05
CA ALA A 108 -12.75 7.05 6.14
C ALA A 108 -12.31 6.32 4.86
N VAL A 109 -12.57 5.02 4.67
CA VAL A 109 -11.92 4.28 3.58
C VAL A 109 -12.58 4.46 2.21
N ARG A 110 -13.85 4.89 2.20
CA ARG A 110 -14.58 5.14 0.95
C ARG A 110 -14.00 6.33 0.20
N GLN A 111 -14.06 6.27 -1.12
CA GLN A 111 -13.60 7.35 -2.01
C GLN A 111 -14.73 8.34 -2.31
N GLU A 112 -15.43 8.80 -1.27
CA GLU A 112 -16.46 9.81 -1.40
C GLU A 112 -15.90 11.20 -1.04
N ARG A 113 -16.52 12.24 -1.60
CA ARG A 113 -16.04 13.63 -1.46
C ARG A 113 -15.82 14.06 -0.01
N TYR A 114 -16.65 13.57 0.91
CA TYR A 114 -16.60 13.92 2.34
C TYR A 114 -16.15 12.76 3.23
N SER A 115 -15.57 11.69 2.66
CA SER A 115 -14.97 10.62 3.47
C SER A 115 -13.86 11.15 4.37
N GLY A 116 -13.85 10.69 5.63
CA GLY A 116 -12.97 11.22 6.67
C GLY A 116 -13.54 12.44 7.40
N CYS A 117 -14.69 12.97 6.98
CA CYS A 117 -15.35 14.04 7.73
C CYS A 117 -16.06 13.52 8.97
N TRP A 118 -15.90 14.28 10.05
CA TRP A 118 -16.57 14.04 11.31
C TRP A 118 -16.92 15.35 12.02
N TRP A 119 -17.93 15.29 12.88
CA TRP A 119 -18.45 16.40 13.67
C TRP A 119 -18.63 15.95 15.12
N ILE A 120 -18.54 16.90 16.04
CA ILE A 120 -18.81 16.71 17.47
C ILE A 120 -19.93 17.65 17.92
N CYS A 121 -20.83 17.13 18.75
CA CYS A 121 -21.92 17.92 19.31
C CYS A 121 -21.39 18.83 20.44
N GLY A 122 -21.50 20.15 20.23
CA GLY A 122 -21.07 21.17 21.17
C GLY A 122 -22.04 21.35 22.34
N LYS A 123 -21.58 22.06 23.39
CA LYS A 123 -22.40 22.45 24.55
C LYS A 123 -23.62 23.32 24.19
N ASP A 124 -23.53 24.03 23.07
CA ASP A 124 -24.57 24.89 22.53
C ASP A 124 -25.62 24.13 21.70
N GLY A 125 -25.54 22.79 21.65
CA GLY A 125 -26.45 21.98 20.84
C GLY A 125 -26.19 22.13 19.33
N THR A 126 -25.01 22.62 18.94
CA THR A 126 -24.62 22.75 17.53
C THR A 126 -23.50 21.77 17.17
N TRP A 127 -23.55 21.26 15.95
CA TRP A 127 -22.47 20.44 15.40
C TRP A 127 -21.26 21.30 15.07
N LYS A 128 -20.08 20.88 15.53
CA LYS A 128 -18.81 21.57 15.26
C LYS A 128 -17.84 20.62 14.59
N THR A 129 -17.04 21.14 13.67
CA THR A 129 -15.95 20.39 13.06
C THR A 129 -14.74 21.28 12.85
N ARG A 130 -13.55 20.68 13.01
CA ARG A 130 -12.27 21.18 12.50
C ARG A 130 -11.60 20.12 11.64
N ALA A 131 -12.35 19.11 11.22
CA ALA A 131 -11.85 17.99 10.46
C ALA A 131 -11.58 18.41 9.02
N THR A 132 -10.61 17.73 8.42
CA THR A 132 -10.42 17.69 6.98
C THR A 132 -10.81 16.32 6.46
N ASN A 133 -11.41 16.26 5.27
CA ASN A 133 -11.64 15.00 4.58
C ASN A 133 -10.31 14.34 4.16
N ASN A 134 -10.40 13.16 3.56
CA ASN A 134 -9.22 12.41 3.07
C ASN A 134 -8.39 13.12 2.00
N PHE A 135 -8.94 14.18 1.39
CA PHE A 135 -8.28 15.00 0.37
C PHE A 135 -7.66 16.27 0.97
N GLY A 136 -7.71 16.45 2.29
CA GLY A 136 -7.16 17.61 2.99
C GLY A 136 -8.04 18.86 2.92
N VAL A 137 -9.30 18.73 2.48
CA VAL A 137 -10.25 19.84 2.40
C VAL A 137 -11.06 19.90 3.69
N LEU A 138 -11.28 21.10 4.23
CA LEU A 138 -12.10 21.30 5.41
C LEU A 138 -13.51 20.71 5.22
N CYS A 139 -13.99 20.02 6.24
CA CYS A 139 -15.31 19.45 6.25
C CYS A 139 -16.36 20.57 6.33
N PRO A 140 -17.44 20.49 5.53
CA PRO A 140 -18.48 21.50 5.57
C PRO A 140 -19.26 21.42 6.88
N ASP A 141 -20.02 22.47 7.19
CA ASP A 141 -21.03 22.41 8.24
C ASP A 141 -22.04 21.30 7.89
N ILE A 142 -22.32 20.42 8.85
CA ILE A 142 -23.22 19.29 8.64
C ILE A 142 -24.63 19.74 8.24
N ASN A 143 -25.08 20.90 8.71
CA ASN A 143 -26.39 21.46 8.35
C ASN A 143 -26.49 21.74 6.85
N THR A 144 -25.38 22.13 6.21
CA THR A 144 -25.33 22.33 4.75
C THR A 144 -25.41 21.02 3.98
N LEU A 145 -24.95 19.92 4.58
CA LEU A 145 -25.03 18.59 4.00
C LEU A 145 -26.44 18.00 4.15
N THR A 146 -27.13 18.27 5.25
CA THR A 146 -28.48 17.74 5.51
C THR A 146 -29.57 18.58 4.82
N SER A 147 -29.39 19.91 4.71
CA SER A 147 -30.37 20.80 4.09
C SER A 147 -30.49 20.61 2.57
N ASN A 148 -29.36 20.40 1.89
CA ASN A 148 -29.27 20.39 0.43
C ASN A 148 -29.36 18.98 -0.17
N SER A 149 -29.36 17.93 0.65
CA SER A 149 -29.33 16.54 0.19
C SER A 149 -29.83 15.60 1.28
N ARG A 150 -31.13 15.21 1.23
CA ARG A 150 -31.68 14.11 2.06
C ARG A 150 -31.00 12.75 1.83
N HIS A 151 -30.04 12.71 0.92
CA HIS A 151 -29.31 11.54 0.48
C HIS A 151 -27.96 11.36 1.18
N ASN A 152 -27.50 12.30 2.01
CA ASN A 152 -26.26 12.07 2.75
C ASN A 152 -26.55 11.23 4.00
N TRP A 153 -25.73 10.20 4.22
CA TRP A 153 -25.84 9.31 5.37
C TRP A 153 -24.65 9.47 6.28
N PHE A 154 -24.95 9.36 7.58
CA PHE A 154 -24.01 9.58 8.64
C PHE A 154 -24.08 8.45 9.65
N LEU A 155 -22.94 8.11 10.23
CA LEU A 155 -22.86 7.27 11.42
C LEU A 155 -22.91 8.18 12.64
N TYR A 156 -23.97 8.08 13.41
CA TYR A 156 -24.09 8.72 14.71
C TYR A 156 -23.55 7.79 15.77
N LEU A 157 -22.57 8.25 16.52
CA LEU A 157 -21.94 7.55 17.62
C LEU A 157 -22.28 8.30 18.91
N TYR A 158 -22.96 7.62 19.83
CA TYR A 158 -23.32 8.23 21.11
C TYR A 158 -22.07 8.49 21.97
N ASN A 159 -22.20 9.35 22.98
CA ASN A 159 -21.10 9.76 23.85
C ASN A 159 -20.32 8.58 24.49
N ASP A 160 -20.98 7.44 24.73
CA ASP A 160 -20.34 6.23 25.26
C ASP A 160 -19.51 5.45 24.23
N LYS A 161 -19.59 5.84 22.95
CA LYS A 161 -18.96 5.24 21.77
C LYS A 161 -19.25 3.76 21.55
N SER A 162 -20.18 3.18 22.31
CA SER A 162 -20.48 1.74 22.29
C SER A 162 -21.68 1.43 21.40
N GLU A 163 -22.58 2.40 21.29
CA GLU A 163 -23.79 2.37 20.47
C GLU A 163 -23.65 3.31 19.27
N TYR A 164 -24.24 2.90 18.15
CA TYR A 164 -24.28 3.71 16.94
C TYR A 164 -25.60 3.55 16.21
N THR A 165 -25.93 4.53 15.36
CA THR A 165 -27.03 4.44 14.41
C THR A 165 -26.69 5.13 13.11
N GLN A 166 -27.25 4.67 11.99
CA GLN A 166 -27.10 5.33 10.71
C GLN A 166 -28.30 6.25 10.46
N VAL A 167 -28.04 7.52 10.20
CA VAL A 167 -29.07 8.56 10.04
C VAL A 167 -28.76 9.48 8.87
N SER A 168 -29.80 10.01 8.22
CA SER A 168 -29.67 11.03 7.17
C SER A 168 -29.74 12.47 7.70
N ASN A 169 -30.26 12.66 8.92
CA ASN A 169 -30.37 13.96 9.57
C ASN A 169 -29.98 13.89 11.06
N PRO A 170 -28.67 13.83 11.36
CA PRO A 170 -28.18 13.74 12.74
C PRO A 170 -28.55 14.99 13.55
N GLN A 171 -29.23 14.78 14.67
CA GLN A 171 -29.59 15.84 15.62
C GLN A 171 -28.56 15.89 16.75
N CYS A 172 -27.99 17.06 17.04
CA CYS A 172 -27.04 17.25 18.14
C CYS A 172 -27.82 17.20 19.47
N LYS A 173 -27.97 15.99 20.04
CA LYS A 173 -28.78 15.75 21.23
C LYS A 173 -27.97 15.86 22.52
N ASN A 174 -26.83 15.18 22.59
CA ASN A 174 -25.98 15.18 23.77
C ASN A 174 -24.60 15.73 23.46
N GLN A 175 -24.04 16.47 24.41
CA GLN A 175 -22.67 16.96 24.31
C GLN A 175 -21.71 15.79 24.08
N ALA A 176 -20.74 15.99 23.18
CA ALA A 176 -19.72 15.01 22.80
C ALA A 176 -20.18 13.80 21.98
N ASP A 177 -21.46 13.75 21.57
CA ASP A 177 -21.87 12.85 20.50
C ASP A 177 -21.06 13.13 19.23
N LEU A 178 -20.69 12.07 18.51
CA LEU A 178 -19.84 12.14 17.32
C LEU A 178 -20.65 11.71 16.10
N VAL A 179 -20.40 12.36 14.97
CA VAL A 179 -21.03 12.00 13.71
C VAL A 179 -19.96 11.88 12.64
N TYR A 180 -20.00 10.80 11.87
CA TYR A 180 -19.09 10.52 10.77
C TYR A 180 -19.85 10.46 9.46
N TYR A 181 -19.29 11.05 8.39
CA TYR A 181 -19.88 10.94 7.07
C TYR A 181 -19.64 9.55 6.48
N LEU A 182 -20.71 8.90 6.00
CA LEU A 182 -20.63 7.58 5.38
C LEU A 182 -20.66 7.67 3.85
N GLY A 183 -21.48 8.56 3.30
CA GLY A 183 -21.63 8.65 1.86
C GLY A 183 -22.91 9.33 1.44
N ARG A 184 -23.04 9.50 0.12
CA ARG A 184 -24.28 9.92 -0.50
C ARG A 184 -24.96 8.71 -1.10
N ASP A 185 -26.21 8.50 -0.72
CA ASP A 185 -27.12 7.60 -1.39
C ASP A 185 -27.38 8.09 -2.83
N ARG A 186 -27.00 7.28 -3.82
CA ARG A 186 -27.27 7.62 -5.22
C ARG A 186 -28.63 7.09 -5.68
N TYR A 187 -29.20 6.05 -5.07
CA TYR A 187 -30.39 5.35 -5.56
C TYR A 187 -31.06 4.43 -4.50
N TYR A 188 -31.37 4.94 -3.30
CA TYR A 188 -31.95 4.18 -2.17
C TYR A 188 -31.08 3.04 -1.62
N ASN A 189 -29.77 3.05 -1.87
CA ASN A 189 -28.85 2.05 -1.32
C ASN A 189 -27.70 2.75 -0.59
N PRO A 190 -27.91 3.19 0.67
CA PRO A 190 -26.84 3.74 1.47
C PRO A 190 -25.75 2.69 1.72
N TYR A 191 -24.51 3.14 1.90
CA TYR A 191 -23.49 2.25 2.43
C TYR A 191 -23.90 1.76 3.82
N PHE A 192 -23.96 0.44 3.98
CA PHE A 192 -24.32 -0.21 5.24
C PHE A 192 -23.08 -0.38 6.11
N PHE A 193 -23.09 0.25 7.28
CA PHE A 193 -22.06 0.08 8.29
C PHE A 193 -22.43 -1.13 9.16
N PRO A 194 -21.48 -2.00 9.52
CA PRO A 194 -20.04 -1.90 9.26
C PRO A 194 -19.55 -2.53 7.95
N ASP A 195 -20.38 -3.32 7.27
CA ASP A 195 -20.00 -4.13 6.10
C ASP A 195 -19.25 -3.35 5.03
N ASP A 196 -19.84 -2.25 4.59
CA ASP A 196 -19.30 -1.42 3.52
C ASP A 196 -18.09 -0.57 3.97
N PHE A 197 -17.68 -0.61 5.23
CA PHE A 197 -16.54 0.14 5.75
C PHE A 197 -15.45 -0.74 6.35
N SER A 198 -15.56 -2.05 6.16
CA SER A 198 -14.51 -2.99 6.47
C SER A 198 -13.39 -2.94 5.42
N VAL A 199 -12.14 -2.93 5.86
CA VAL A 199 -10.98 -3.03 4.98
C VAL A 199 -10.36 -4.39 5.17
N LYS A 200 -9.99 -5.05 4.07
CA LYS A 200 -9.26 -6.31 4.07
C LYS A 200 -8.07 -6.21 3.13
N LEU A 201 -6.90 -6.58 3.63
CA LEU A 201 -5.73 -6.90 2.82
C LEU A 201 -5.69 -8.41 2.66
N LEU A 202 -5.92 -8.88 1.44
CA LEU A 202 -6.05 -10.29 1.09
C LEU A 202 -4.78 -10.75 0.37
N SER A 203 -4.21 -11.86 0.83
CA SER A 203 -3.20 -12.59 0.07
C SER A 203 -3.86 -13.32 -1.10
N ALA A 204 -3.26 -13.23 -2.28
CA ALA A 204 -3.67 -13.94 -3.47
C ALA A 204 -2.44 -14.46 -4.22
N ASN A 205 -2.61 -15.54 -4.99
CA ASN A 205 -1.55 -16.03 -5.85
C ASN A 205 -1.11 -14.95 -6.83
N ASN A 206 0.20 -14.86 -7.02
CA ASN A 206 0.78 -13.87 -7.91
C ASN A 206 0.49 -14.26 -9.37
N THR A 207 -0.09 -13.33 -10.13
CA THR A 207 -0.43 -13.56 -11.55
C THR A 207 0.57 -12.92 -12.51
N ILE A 208 1.55 -12.17 -11.98
CA ILE A 208 2.49 -11.39 -12.79
C ILE A 208 3.75 -12.20 -13.09
N THR A 209 4.11 -12.20 -14.37
CA THR A 209 5.35 -12.81 -14.84
C THR A 209 6.56 -12.00 -14.37
N GLY A 210 7.60 -12.70 -13.91
CA GLY A 210 8.85 -12.09 -13.44
C GLY A 210 8.99 -11.95 -11.92
N CYS A 211 7.95 -12.27 -11.15
CA CYS A 211 8.10 -12.47 -9.71
C CYS A 211 8.73 -13.83 -9.40
N ALA A 212 9.47 -13.92 -8.31
CA ALA A 212 10.05 -15.16 -7.81
C ALA A 212 8.93 -16.15 -7.44
N ILE A 213 9.20 -17.43 -7.67
CA ILE A 213 8.26 -18.51 -7.35
C ILE A 213 8.00 -18.50 -5.84
N GLY A 214 6.74 -18.68 -5.43
CA GLY A 214 6.34 -18.66 -4.01
C GLY A 214 6.05 -17.27 -3.45
N THR A 215 6.22 -16.20 -4.23
CA THR A 215 5.69 -14.88 -3.88
C THR A 215 4.19 -14.79 -4.12
N PHE A 216 3.53 -13.88 -3.40
CA PHE A 216 2.11 -13.61 -3.52
C PHE A 216 1.84 -12.13 -3.83
N GLN A 217 0.58 -11.82 -4.10
CA GLN A 217 0.06 -10.49 -4.32
C GLN A 217 -0.83 -10.11 -3.14
N ILE A 218 -0.75 -8.85 -2.70
CA ILE A 218 -1.69 -8.29 -1.72
C ILE A 218 -2.75 -7.49 -2.45
N ASN A 219 -4.01 -7.84 -2.20
CA ASN A 219 -5.17 -7.12 -2.70
C ASN A 219 -5.82 -6.30 -1.59
N LEU A 220 -6.25 -5.09 -1.91
CA LEU A 220 -7.09 -4.26 -1.04
C LEU A 220 -8.56 -4.49 -1.40
N GLN A 221 -9.36 -4.87 -0.41
CA GLN A 221 -10.82 -4.93 -0.51
C GLN A 221 -11.43 -3.98 0.50
N ILE A 222 -12.44 -3.22 0.06
CA ILE A 222 -13.22 -2.30 0.90
C ILE A 222 -14.67 -2.76 0.86
N GLY A 223 -15.17 -3.25 1.99
CA GLY A 223 -16.48 -3.85 2.14
C GLY A 223 -16.74 -4.94 1.12
N ARG A 224 -17.77 -4.72 0.30
CA ARG A 224 -18.21 -5.64 -0.75
C ARG A 224 -17.60 -5.35 -2.13
N ASP A 225 -16.68 -4.40 -2.21
CA ASP A 225 -16.03 -4.07 -3.48
C ASP A 225 -15.17 -5.24 -3.99
N VAL A 226 -14.92 -5.26 -5.29
CA VAL A 226 -14.02 -6.23 -5.91
C VAL A 226 -12.59 -5.97 -5.42
N PRO A 227 -11.89 -6.96 -4.84
CA PRO A 227 -10.51 -6.80 -4.41
C PRO A 227 -9.61 -6.26 -5.54
N GLN A 228 -8.83 -5.23 -5.24
CA GLN A 228 -7.93 -4.58 -6.19
C GLN A 228 -6.45 -4.88 -5.87
N PRO A 229 -5.59 -5.10 -6.87
CA PRO A 229 -4.15 -5.26 -6.66
C PRO A 229 -3.57 -4.02 -5.96
N LEU A 230 -2.89 -4.24 -4.83
CA LEU A 230 -2.17 -3.18 -4.13
C LEU A 230 -0.65 -3.30 -4.37
N ILE A 231 -0.11 -4.51 -4.27
CA ILE A 231 1.30 -4.80 -4.52
C ILE A 231 1.49 -6.26 -4.92
N ASN A 232 2.48 -6.51 -5.79
CA ASN A 232 2.85 -7.83 -6.29
C ASN A 232 4.27 -8.22 -5.85
N CYS A 233 4.61 -9.50 -6.05
CA CYS A 233 5.90 -10.07 -5.69
C CYS A 233 6.25 -9.90 -4.19
N VAL A 234 5.25 -10.05 -3.32
CA VAL A 234 5.45 -10.05 -1.86
C VAL A 234 5.93 -11.42 -1.42
N ALA A 235 7.06 -11.45 -0.72
CA ALA A 235 7.65 -12.68 -0.19
C ALA A 235 7.04 -13.05 1.17
N ASP A 236 6.81 -12.03 2.01
CA ASP A 236 6.28 -12.19 3.36
C ASP A 236 5.59 -10.91 3.81
N PHE A 237 4.54 -11.06 4.62
CA PHE A 237 3.77 -9.98 5.21
C PHE A 237 3.40 -10.37 6.64
N ARG A 238 3.79 -9.52 7.60
CA ARG A 238 3.57 -9.74 9.02
C ARG A 238 2.97 -8.50 9.66
N VAL A 239 2.11 -8.77 10.62
CA VAL A 239 1.49 -7.76 11.46
C VAL A 239 1.84 -8.07 12.92
N ARG A 240 2.36 -7.07 13.62
CA ARG A 240 2.70 -7.16 15.05
C ARG A 240 1.95 -6.07 15.82
N LEU A 241 1.58 -6.37 17.06
CA LEU A 241 0.90 -5.45 17.96
C LEU A 241 1.94 -4.69 18.79
N VAL A 242 1.71 -3.40 19.02
CA VAL A 242 2.51 -2.60 19.95
C VAL A 242 1.61 -2.25 21.13
N TYR A 243 2.04 -2.64 22.34
CA TYR A 243 1.30 -2.40 23.56
C TYR A 243 1.65 -1.05 24.18
N LYS A 244 0.74 -0.51 25.00
CA LYS A 244 1.04 0.66 25.83
C LYS A 244 2.14 0.32 26.83
N GLY A 245 3.18 1.17 26.90
CA GLY A 245 4.29 1.00 27.83
C GLY A 245 5.28 -0.12 27.47
N MET A 246 5.17 -0.72 26.29
CA MET A 246 6.19 -1.64 25.77
C MET A 246 6.90 -1.02 24.56
N ASP A 247 8.23 -1.08 24.56
CA ASP A 247 9.04 -0.62 23.42
C ASP A 247 9.11 -1.67 22.29
N THR A 248 8.68 -2.90 22.56
CA THR A 248 8.73 -4.01 21.61
C THR A 248 7.34 -4.37 21.09
N SER A 249 7.30 -4.77 19.82
CA SER A 249 6.09 -5.27 19.19
C SER A 249 5.94 -6.78 19.44
N ALA A 250 4.77 -7.26 19.83
CA ALA A 250 4.49 -8.69 19.94
C ALA A 250 3.86 -9.24 18.67
N LEU A 251 3.91 -10.57 18.50
CA LEU A 251 3.15 -11.22 17.45
C LEU A 251 1.66 -10.93 17.63
N PHE A 252 0.95 -10.70 16.53
CA PHE A 252 -0.49 -10.55 16.58
C PHE A 252 -1.13 -11.83 17.14
N ARG A 253 -1.92 -11.67 18.19
CA ARG A 253 -2.76 -12.72 18.78
C ARG A 253 -4.17 -12.14 18.91
N GLY A 254 -5.18 -12.95 18.58
CA GLY A 254 -6.56 -12.61 18.88
C GLY A 254 -6.79 -12.56 20.40
N GLY A 255 -7.87 -11.91 20.83
CA GLY A 255 -8.25 -11.79 22.24
C GLY A 255 -7.49 -10.73 23.02
N VAL A 256 -6.73 -9.85 22.37
CA VAL A 256 -6.04 -8.74 23.03
C VAL A 256 -7.02 -7.56 23.18
N PRO A 257 -7.22 -7.02 24.38
CA PRO A 257 -8.07 -5.84 24.58
C PRO A 257 -7.56 -4.66 23.75
N ILE A 258 -8.44 -4.08 22.93
CA ILE A 258 -8.06 -2.99 22.02
C ILE A 258 -7.54 -1.76 22.78
N LYS A 259 -8.05 -1.52 24.00
CA LYS A 259 -7.61 -0.42 24.87
C LYS A 259 -6.15 -0.51 25.31
N GLU A 260 -5.53 -1.69 25.27
CA GLU A 260 -4.12 -1.90 25.64
C GLU A 260 -3.15 -1.63 24.48
N LEU A 261 -3.66 -1.44 23.26
CA LEU A 261 -2.85 -1.20 22.09
C LEU A 261 -2.43 0.27 21.99
N SER A 262 -1.16 0.49 21.65
CA SER A 262 -0.59 1.80 21.31
C SER A 262 -0.32 1.93 19.81
N GLY A 263 -0.19 0.81 19.11
CA GLY A 263 0.18 0.83 17.70
C GLY A 263 0.20 -0.56 17.07
N MET A 264 0.59 -0.57 15.81
CA MET A 264 0.88 -1.78 15.06
C MET A 264 2.18 -1.60 14.30
N ARG A 265 2.93 -2.68 14.14
CA ARG A 265 4.09 -2.74 13.26
C ARG A 265 3.76 -3.63 12.08
N PHE A 266 3.93 -3.08 10.89
CA PHE A 266 3.78 -3.79 9.63
C PHE A 266 5.15 -4.09 9.06
N CYS A 267 5.34 -5.34 8.64
CA CYS A 267 6.60 -5.84 8.12
C CYS A 267 6.31 -6.57 6.82
N MET A 268 7.04 -6.21 5.77
CA MET A 268 6.85 -6.78 4.45
C MET A 268 8.20 -6.92 3.74
N ILE A 269 8.39 -8.04 3.05
CA ILE A 269 9.52 -8.25 2.14
C ILE A 269 8.97 -8.31 0.72
N VAL A 270 9.50 -7.44 -0.14
CA VAL A 270 9.03 -7.26 -1.50
C VAL A 270 10.18 -7.43 -2.47
N GLN A 271 9.95 -8.11 -3.58
CA GLN A 271 10.92 -8.18 -4.67
C GLN A 271 10.99 -6.84 -5.41
N VAL A 272 12.19 -6.27 -5.52
CA VAL A 272 12.48 -5.02 -6.23
C VAL A 272 13.40 -5.26 -7.43
N GLY A 273 12.85 -5.86 -8.48
CA GLY A 273 13.54 -6.08 -9.75
C GLY A 273 13.39 -7.50 -10.27
N THR A 274 14.09 -7.82 -11.35
CA THR A 274 14.06 -9.16 -11.97
C THR A 274 15.21 -10.03 -11.46
N ARG A 275 15.15 -11.33 -11.79
CA ARG A 275 16.25 -12.28 -11.55
C ARG A 275 17.58 -11.74 -12.10
N ARG A 276 18.65 -11.89 -11.33
CA ARG A 276 20.02 -11.50 -11.65
C ARG A 276 20.92 -12.74 -11.75
N SER A 277 22.09 -12.56 -12.35
CA SER A 277 23.15 -13.57 -12.38
C SER A 277 23.93 -13.64 -11.07
N SER A 278 24.01 -12.53 -10.32
CA SER A 278 24.66 -12.47 -9.01
C SER A 278 23.69 -12.86 -7.90
N GLU A 279 24.22 -13.54 -6.90
CA GLU A 279 23.50 -13.86 -5.66
C GLU A 279 23.66 -12.72 -4.64
N GLU A 280 22.59 -12.43 -3.92
CA GLU A 280 22.55 -11.55 -2.76
C GLU A 280 21.96 -12.35 -1.57
N PRO A 281 22.43 -12.12 -0.34
CA PRO A 281 21.86 -12.79 0.82
C PRO A 281 20.40 -12.41 1.00
N LEU A 282 19.58 -13.36 1.47
CA LEU A 282 18.18 -13.07 1.80
C LEU A 282 18.11 -12.05 2.93
N PRO A 283 17.19 -11.08 2.85
CA PRO A 283 17.06 -10.10 3.90
C PRO A 283 16.38 -10.70 5.13
N ASN A 284 16.78 -10.23 6.31
CA ASN A 284 16.01 -10.42 7.53
C ASN A 284 15.35 -9.10 7.94
N TYR A 285 14.27 -9.22 8.70
CA TYR A 285 13.68 -8.04 9.34
C TYR A 285 14.59 -7.55 10.47
N THR A 286 14.54 -6.25 10.72
CA THR A 286 15.23 -5.66 11.87
C THR A 286 14.47 -5.97 13.15
N ASP A 287 13.15 -5.78 13.12
CA ASP A 287 12.28 -5.83 14.30
C ASP A 287 11.21 -6.92 14.20
N CYS A 288 11.02 -7.55 13.04
CA CYS A 288 9.98 -8.55 12.81
C CYS A 288 10.47 -10.02 12.77
N GLY A 289 11.72 -10.23 13.19
CA GLY A 289 12.36 -11.54 13.31
C GLY A 289 12.92 -12.06 11.99
N ASP A 290 13.31 -13.33 11.98
CA ASP A 290 13.94 -13.92 10.80
C ASP A 290 12.93 -14.20 9.69
N PHE A 291 13.42 -14.11 8.46
CA PHE A 291 12.67 -14.47 7.27
C PHE A 291 13.23 -15.77 6.71
N THR A 292 12.32 -16.70 6.45
CA THR A 292 12.61 -17.96 5.79
C THR A 292 11.67 -18.10 4.60
N PRO A 293 12.16 -18.44 3.40
CA PRO A 293 11.30 -18.75 2.26
C PRO A 293 10.27 -19.82 2.63
N PRO A 294 9.09 -19.84 1.98
CA PRO A 294 8.03 -20.80 2.28
C PRO A 294 8.45 -22.25 2.03
N ASN A 295 9.49 -22.46 1.20
CA ASN A 295 10.10 -23.77 0.97
C ASN A 295 11.63 -23.63 0.95
N PRO A 296 12.38 -24.43 1.72
CA PRO A 296 13.85 -24.44 1.68
C PRO A 296 14.44 -24.63 0.28
N SER A 297 13.75 -25.34 -0.62
CA SER A 297 14.25 -25.53 -1.99
C SER A 297 14.25 -24.25 -2.84
N LEU A 298 13.55 -23.20 -2.41
CA LEU A 298 13.50 -21.90 -3.09
C LEU A 298 14.59 -20.94 -2.60
N GLU A 299 15.31 -21.28 -1.53
CA GLU A 299 16.28 -20.38 -0.91
C GLU A 299 17.38 -19.96 -1.88
N GLU A 300 17.97 -20.91 -2.59
CA GLU A 300 19.01 -20.62 -3.60
C GLU A 300 18.46 -19.81 -4.77
N GLU A 301 17.22 -20.08 -5.20
CA GLU A 301 16.61 -19.30 -6.29
C GLU A 301 16.37 -17.84 -5.86
N TRP A 302 15.91 -17.63 -4.64
CA TRP A 302 15.55 -16.31 -4.12
C TRP A 302 16.76 -15.40 -3.92
N LYS A 303 17.97 -15.95 -3.71
CA LYS A 303 19.22 -15.18 -3.68
C LYS A 303 19.51 -14.45 -5.01
N HIS A 304 18.95 -14.92 -6.12
CA HIS A 304 19.09 -14.25 -7.42
C HIS A 304 18.13 -13.06 -7.62
N PHE A 305 17.26 -12.78 -6.65
CA PHE A 305 16.35 -11.65 -6.69
C PHE A 305 16.75 -10.60 -5.67
N ARG A 306 16.50 -9.34 -6.02
CA ARG A 306 16.71 -8.24 -5.07
C ARG A 306 15.45 -8.05 -4.24
N TRP A 307 15.63 -7.98 -2.93
CA TRP A 307 14.53 -7.82 -1.99
C TRP A 307 14.64 -6.48 -1.25
N ARG A 308 13.48 -5.94 -0.89
CA ARG A 308 13.33 -4.73 -0.08
C ARG A 308 12.56 -5.06 1.16
N VAL A 309 13.16 -4.79 2.31
CA VAL A 309 12.50 -4.86 3.62
C VAL A 309 11.78 -3.55 3.88
N ILE A 310 10.51 -3.66 4.26
CA ILE A 310 9.66 -2.53 4.62
C ILE A 310 9.14 -2.79 6.03
N GLU A 311 9.57 -1.95 6.98
CA GLU A 311 9.14 -1.99 8.37
C GLU A 311 8.67 -0.60 8.78
N PHE A 312 7.46 -0.49 9.32
CA PHE A 312 6.96 0.78 9.83
C PHE A 312 5.90 0.57 10.91
N ASN A 313 5.86 1.55 11.82
CA ASN A 313 4.89 1.59 12.91
C ASN A 313 3.74 2.53 12.53
N VAL A 314 2.53 2.12 12.91
CA VAL A 314 1.32 2.91 12.78
C VAL A 314 0.72 3.07 14.17
N PRO A 315 0.65 4.30 14.70
CA PRO A 315 -0.05 4.56 15.95
C PRO A 315 -1.57 4.43 15.75
N LEU A 316 -2.26 3.81 16.70
CA LEU A 316 -3.71 3.59 16.63
C LEU A 316 -4.49 4.70 17.34
N TYR A 317 -4.31 5.96 16.91
CA TYR A 317 -4.89 7.12 17.60
C TYR A 317 -6.42 7.05 17.74
N ASN A 318 -7.12 6.51 16.74
CA ASN A 318 -8.59 6.44 16.77
C ASN A 318 -9.13 5.39 17.75
N LEU A 319 -8.28 4.47 18.23
CA LEU A 319 -8.65 3.41 19.18
C LEU A 319 -8.28 3.76 20.63
N MET A 320 -7.60 4.88 20.86
CA MET A 320 -7.05 5.27 22.16
C MET A 320 -7.86 6.37 22.88
N LEU A 321 -9.07 6.69 22.41
CA LEU A 321 -9.87 7.86 22.82
C LEU A 321 -10.92 7.59 23.89
#